data_AF-A0A3D9FYX1-F1
#
_entry.id   AF-A0A3D9FYX1-F1
#
_cell.length_a   1.000
_cell.length_b   1.000
_cell.length_c   1.000
_cell.angle_alpha   90.00
_cell.angle_beta   90.00
_cell.angle_gamma   90.00
#
_symmetry.space_group_name_H-M   'P 1'
#
loop_
_entity.id
_entity.type
_entity.pdbx_description
1 polymer ?
#
loop_
_entity_poly.entity_id
_entity_poly.type
_entity_poly.pdbx_seq_one_letter_code
_entity_poly.pdbx_strand_id
1 'polypeptide(L)'
;MAYTVLQNTKINTGDFIFSHPETVTYPVPPLVSAKFYTPENGVLTLKIRATLYINSEDPKNPTVEEPTQDGNTLTVFFDYDFSEETPESCDVWYVELDYTSENVGDITEIISYLKDIDPETSRGTKTNVP
;
A
#
# COMPACT_ATOMS: atom_id res chain seq x y z
N MET A 1 18.92 4.76 -4.68
CA MET A 1 17.75 4.05 -4.12
C MET A 1 17.15 3.18 -5.21
N ALA A 2 16.57 2.05 -4.85
CA ALA A 2 15.83 1.20 -5.78
C ALA A 2 14.65 0.57 -5.05
N TYR A 3 13.52 0.49 -5.76
CA TYR A 3 12.36 -0.28 -5.32
C TYR A 3 11.95 -1.24 -6.42
N THR A 4 11.44 -2.40 -6.02
CA THR A 4 10.94 -3.42 -6.94
C THR A 4 9.60 -3.92 -6.44
N VAL A 5 8.56 -3.79 -7.26
CA VAL A 5 7.26 -4.43 -7.01
C VAL A 5 7.38 -5.90 -7.38
N LEU A 6 7.34 -6.78 -6.38
CA LEU A 6 7.44 -8.23 -6.55
C LEU A 6 6.09 -8.87 -6.88
N GLN A 7 5.03 -8.34 -6.29
CA GLN A 7 3.68 -8.82 -6.49
C GLN A 7 2.70 -7.66 -6.44
N ASN A 8 1.75 -7.67 -7.36
CA ASN A 8 0.60 -6.78 -7.38
C ASN A 8 -0.57 -7.54 -8.00
N THR A 9 -1.41 -8.14 -7.16
CA THR A 9 -2.43 -9.10 -7.60
C THR A 9 -3.70 -8.97 -6.77
N LYS A 10 -4.85 -8.98 -7.44
CA LYS A 10 -6.15 -9.22 -6.81
C LYS A 10 -6.18 -10.62 -6.19
N ILE A 11 -6.53 -10.72 -4.91
CA ILE A 11 -6.52 -11.99 -4.16
C ILE A 11 -7.92 -12.56 -3.89
N ASN A 12 -8.97 -11.74 -3.97
CA ASN A 12 -10.35 -12.21 -3.86
C ASN A 12 -10.87 -12.72 -5.22
N THR A 13 -11.60 -13.83 -5.20
CA THR A 13 -12.25 -14.40 -6.40
C THR A 13 -13.74 -14.08 -6.49
N GLY A 14 -14.39 -13.74 -5.37
CA GLY A 14 -15.76 -13.22 -5.32
C GLY A 14 -15.80 -11.84 -4.69
N ASP A 15 -16.98 -11.23 -4.69
CA ASP A 15 -17.20 -9.89 -4.15
C ASP A 15 -16.80 -9.84 -2.67
N PHE A 16 -15.89 -8.91 -2.33
CA PHE A 16 -15.58 -8.65 -0.94
C PHE A 16 -16.47 -7.51 -0.46
N ILE A 17 -17.34 -7.82 0.49
CA ILE A 17 -18.25 -6.86 1.09
C ILE A 17 -17.96 -6.84 2.59
N PHE A 18 -17.70 -5.64 3.13
CA PHE A 18 -17.56 -5.47 4.57
C PHE A 18 -18.87 -5.85 5.25
N SER A 19 -18.83 -6.63 6.35
CA SER A 19 -20.05 -7.05 7.04
C SER A 19 -20.78 -5.90 7.74
N HIS A 20 -20.09 -4.78 7.99
CA HIS A 20 -20.62 -3.56 8.63
C HIS A 20 -20.13 -2.33 7.86
N PRO A 21 -20.57 -2.14 6.59
CA PRO A 21 -20.04 -1.10 5.71
C PRO A 21 -20.28 0.32 6.25
N GLU A 22 -21.30 0.52 7.07
CA GLU A 22 -21.61 1.79 7.75
C GLU A 22 -20.53 2.25 8.74
N THR A 23 -19.67 1.33 9.19
CA THR A 23 -18.54 1.62 10.08
C THR A 23 -17.24 1.90 9.33
N VAL A 24 -17.22 1.63 8.03
CA VAL A 24 -16.05 1.79 7.18
C VAL A 24 -16.00 3.22 6.69
N THR A 25 -14.86 3.87 6.86
CA THR A 25 -14.63 5.18 6.23
C THR A 25 -13.83 4.99 4.96
N TYR A 26 -14.43 5.36 3.83
CA TYR A 26 -13.82 5.22 2.53
C TYR A 26 -13.00 6.47 2.15
N PRO A 27 -11.98 6.30 1.29
CA PRO A 27 -11.39 5.02 0.92
C PRO A 27 -10.69 4.31 2.09
N VAL A 28 -10.66 2.98 2.07
CA VAL A 28 -10.06 2.22 3.17
C VAL A 28 -8.54 2.39 3.12
N PRO A 29 -7.91 2.83 4.22
CA PRO A 29 -6.48 3.09 4.19
C PRO A 29 -5.69 1.77 4.05
N PRO A 30 -4.52 1.78 3.38
CA PRO A 30 -3.74 0.57 3.12
C PRO A 30 -3.32 -0.14 4.42
N LEU A 31 -3.49 -1.45 4.48
CA LEU A 31 -2.98 -2.24 5.61
C LEU A 31 -1.56 -2.68 5.30
N VAL A 32 -0.58 -2.03 5.93
CA VAL A 32 0.85 -2.24 5.65
C VAL A 32 1.55 -2.98 6.78
N SER A 33 2.34 -3.98 6.41
CA SER A 33 3.36 -4.59 7.27
C SER A 33 4.73 -4.48 6.62
N ALA A 34 5.77 -4.37 7.43
CA ALA A 34 7.13 -4.34 6.91
C ALA A 34 8.12 -5.07 7.80
N LYS A 35 9.20 -5.53 7.19
CA LYS A 35 10.28 -6.24 7.87
C LYS A 35 11.59 -6.11 7.11
N PHE A 36 12.66 -5.85 7.84
CA PHE A 36 14.01 -5.95 7.30
C PHE A 36 14.42 -7.39 7.04
N TYR A 37 15.09 -7.61 5.91
CA TYR A 37 15.75 -8.87 5.61
C TYR A 37 16.97 -8.63 4.72
N THR A 38 17.86 -9.61 4.67
CA THR A 38 19.01 -9.59 3.77
C THR A 38 18.90 -10.83 2.88
N PRO A 39 18.70 -10.68 1.56
CA PRO A 39 18.76 -11.80 0.63
C PRO A 39 20.13 -12.48 0.68
N GLU A 40 20.23 -13.74 0.27
CA GLU A 40 21.51 -14.43 0.16
C GLU A 40 22.43 -13.68 -0.82
N ASN A 41 23.59 -13.19 -0.34
CA ASN A 41 24.50 -12.28 -1.06
C ASN A 41 23.89 -10.91 -1.45
N GLY A 42 22.80 -10.49 -0.82
CA GLY A 42 22.14 -9.21 -1.07
C GLY A 42 22.54 -8.11 -0.09
N VAL A 43 22.00 -6.91 -0.34
CA VAL A 43 22.05 -5.78 0.60
C VAL A 43 20.91 -5.86 1.61
N LEU A 44 20.98 -5.08 2.69
CA LEU A 44 19.84 -4.91 3.58
C LEU A 44 18.65 -4.36 2.77
N THR A 45 17.50 -5.02 2.89
CA THR A 45 16.28 -4.68 2.16
C THR A 45 15.13 -4.57 3.14
N LEU A 46 14.30 -3.54 2.96
CA LEU A 46 13.03 -3.40 3.64
C LEU A 46 11.95 -4.04 2.78
N LYS A 47 11.39 -5.16 3.24
CA LYS A 47 10.23 -5.80 2.59
C LYS A 47 8.95 -5.18 3.10
N ILE A 48 8.10 -4.71 2.21
CA ILE A 48 6.84 -4.05 2.51
C ILE A 48 5.72 -4.86 1.86
N ARG A 49 4.67 -5.13 2.62
CA ARG A 49 3.48 -5.85 2.16
C ARG A 49 2.26 -5.02 2.50
N ALA A 50 1.43 -4.76 1.50
CA ALA A 50 0.21 -3.99 1.65
C ALA A 50 -1.00 -4.80 1.19
N THR A 51 -2.13 -4.61 1.89
CA THR A 51 -3.44 -5.01 1.42
C THR A 51 -4.27 -3.76 1.16
N LEU A 52 -4.79 -3.64 -0.06
CA LEU A 52 -5.62 -2.52 -0.51
C LEU A 52 -7.05 -3.01 -0.74
N TYR A 53 -8.03 -2.18 -0.39
CA TYR A 53 -9.44 -2.43 -0.67
C TYR A 53 -9.91 -1.33 -1.61
N ILE A 54 -10.09 -1.68 -2.87
CA ILE A 54 -10.41 -0.76 -3.96
C ILE A 54 -11.82 -1.11 -4.47
N ASN A 55 -12.59 -0.14 -4.96
CA ASN A 55 -13.91 -0.41 -5.53
C ASN A 55 -13.80 -1.48 -6.64
N SER A 56 -14.60 -2.55 -6.58
CA SER A 56 -14.60 -3.60 -7.62
C SER A 56 -15.06 -3.11 -8.99
N GLU A 57 -15.75 -1.97 -9.05
CA GLU A 57 -16.15 -1.34 -10.30
C GLU A 57 -15.02 -0.57 -10.99
N ASP A 58 -13.92 -0.29 -10.29
CA ASP A 58 -12.73 0.32 -10.88
C ASP A 58 -12.03 -0.73 -11.79
N PRO A 59 -11.97 -0.50 -13.12
CA PRO A 59 -11.32 -1.44 -14.02
C PRO A 59 -9.78 -1.38 -13.95
N LYS A 60 -9.20 -0.43 -13.21
CA LYS A 60 -7.76 -0.21 -13.15
C LYS A 60 -7.14 -0.91 -11.93
N ASN A 61 -6.00 -1.52 -12.18
CA ASN A 61 -5.17 -2.08 -11.11
C ASN A 61 -4.48 -0.93 -10.37
N PRO A 62 -4.29 -1.04 -9.04
CA PRO A 62 -3.50 -0.07 -8.31
C PRO A 62 -2.05 -0.07 -8.80
N THR A 63 -1.38 1.08 -8.73
CA THR A 63 0.05 1.20 -9.02
C THR A 63 0.80 1.72 -7.80
N VAL A 64 2.07 1.36 -7.70
CA VAL A 64 2.95 1.83 -6.62
C VAL A 64 3.82 2.95 -7.17
N GLU A 65 3.73 4.15 -6.60
CA GLU A 65 4.66 5.23 -6.94
C GLU A 65 6.05 4.97 -6.35
N GLU A 66 7.06 5.67 -6.86
CA GLU A 66 8.40 5.61 -6.29
C GLU A 66 8.41 6.03 -4.80
N PRO A 67 8.81 5.16 -3.87
CA PRO A 67 8.84 5.50 -2.45
C PRO A 67 9.83 6.62 -2.15
N THR A 68 9.42 7.55 -1.29
CA THR A 68 10.26 8.68 -0.87
C THR A 68 10.70 8.50 0.58
N GLN A 69 12.00 8.49 0.84
CA GLN A 69 12.57 8.44 2.18
C GLN A 69 12.92 9.86 2.66
N ASP A 70 12.42 10.24 3.84
CA ASP A 70 12.82 11.45 4.56
C ASP A 70 13.21 11.08 6.00
N GLY A 71 14.51 11.15 6.28
CA GLY A 71 15.10 10.65 7.53
C GLY A 71 14.75 9.18 7.78
N ASN A 72 14.06 8.93 8.89
CA ASN A 72 13.67 7.60 9.36
C ASN A 72 12.26 7.18 8.88
N THR A 73 11.65 7.97 7.99
CA THR A 73 10.30 7.75 7.48
C THR A 73 10.34 7.42 6.00
N LEU A 74 9.71 6.33 5.60
CA LEU A 74 9.47 5.99 4.21
C LEU A 74 8.01 6.27 3.84
N THR A 75 7.77 7.06 2.82
CA THR A 75 6.44 7.30 2.28
C THR A 75 6.21 6.46 1.04
N VAL A 76 5.07 5.74 0.99
CA VAL A 76 4.65 4.90 -0.13
C VAL A 76 3.26 5.33 -0.58
N PHE A 77 3.10 5.61 -1.87
CA PHE A 77 1.78 5.89 -2.47
C PHE A 77 1.32 4.70 -3.31
N PHE A 78 0.06 4.33 -3.12
CA PHE A 78 -0.68 3.39 -3.93
C PHE A 78 -1.72 4.18 -4.71
N ASP A 79 -1.45 4.44 -5.98
CA ASP A 79 -2.37 5.16 -6.85
C ASP A 79 -3.50 4.23 -7.30
N TYR A 80 -4.70 4.79 -7.35
CA TYR A 80 -5.88 4.16 -7.94
C TYR A 80 -6.85 5.23 -8.44
N ASP A 81 -7.89 4.83 -9.18
CA ASP A 81 -8.89 5.75 -9.74
C ASP A 81 -10.19 5.64 -8.93
N PHE A 82 -10.34 6.47 -7.89
CA PHE A 82 -11.55 6.38 -7.06
C PHE A 82 -12.75 6.98 -7.78
N SER A 83 -13.90 6.31 -7.64
CA SER A 83 -15.18 7.01 -7.76
C SER A 83 -15.55 7.61 -6.40
N GLU A 84 -16.09 8.83 -6.38
CA GLU A 84 -16.62 9.45 -5.14
C GLU A 84 -17.79 8.67 -4.52
N GLU A 85 -18.28 7.64 -5.19
CA GLU A 85 -19.35 6.78 -4.72
C GLU A 85 -18.83 5.76 -3.72
N THR A 86 -19.60 5.56 -2.64
CA THR A 86 -19.29 4.50 -1.67
C THR A 86 -19.41 3.15 -2.37
N PRO A 87 -18.36 2.32 -2.38
CA PRO A 87 -18.37 1.07 -3.12
C PRO A 87 -19.34 0.06 -2.51
N GLU A 88 -20.16 -0.58 -3.34
CA GLU A 88 -21.01 -1.70 -2.91
C GLU A 88 -20.18 -2.97 -2.62
N SER A 89 -19.06 -3.13 -3.34
CA SER A 89 -18.09 -4.21 -3.16
C SER A 89 -16.66 -3.73 -3.44
N CYS A 90 -15.69 -4.44 -2.87
CA CYS A 90 -14.27 -4.14 -3.08
C CYS A 90 -13.51 -5.32 -3.67
N ASP A 91 -12.48 -4.99 -4.44
CA ASP A 91 -11.39 -5.87 -4.80
C ASP A 91 -10.27 -5.72 -3.78
N VAL A 92 -9.80 -6.86 -3.29
CA VAL A 92 -8.72 -6.95 -2.33
C VAL A 92 -7.43 -7.21 -3.10
N TRP A 93 -6.51 -6.25 -3.04
CA TRP A 93 -5.22 -6.33 -3.72
C TRP A 93 -4.11 -6.61 -2.72
N TYR A 94 -3.27 -7.59 -3.04
CA TYR A 94 -2.01 -7.83 -2.34
C TYR A 94 -0.86 -7.21 -3.13
N VAL A 95 -0.13 -6.31 -2.48
CA VAL A 95 1.06 -5.68 -3.02
C VAL A 95 2.26 -6.04 -2.16
N GLU A 96 3.33 -6.53 -2.78
CA GLU A 96 4.61 -6.79 -2.13
C GLU A 96 5.71 -6.04 -2.89
N LEU A 97 6.51 -5.27 -2.15
CA LEU A 97 7.67 -4.59 -2.70
C LEU A 97 8.91 -4.74 -1.81
N ASP A 98 10.06 -4.67 -2.45
CA ASP A 98 11.36 -4.54 -1.82
C ASP A 98 11.87 -3.12 -2.01
N TYR A 99 12.34 -2.51 -0.92
CA TYR A 99 12.96 -1.18 -0.93
C TYR A 99 14.40 -1.24 -0.44
N THR A 100 15.29 -0.55 -1.15
CA THR A 100 16.71 -0.44 -0.82
C THR A 100 17.20 1.00 -0.97
N SER A 101 18.00 1.45 -0.02
CA SER A 101 18.71 2.73 -0.01
C SER A 101 19.98 2.60 0.83
N GLU A 102 20.88 3.58 0.74
CA GLU A 102 22.11 3.59 1.55
C GLU A 102 21.80 3.60 3.05
N ASN A 103 20.70 4.26 3.44
CA ASN A 103 20.25 4.45 4.82
C ASN A 103 18.95 3.68 5.10
N VAL A 104 18.74 2.55 4.43
CA VAL A 104 17.48 1.78 4.58
C VAL A 104 17.30 1.26 6.01
N GLY A 105 18.40 0.96 6.71
CA GLY A 105 18.39 0.51 8.09
C GLY A 105 17.96 1.57 9.11
N ASP A 106 17.93 2.85 8.72
CA ASP A 106 17.49 3.95 9.59
C ASP A 106 15.96 4.12 9.58
N ILE A 107 15.26 3.43 8.67
CA ILE A 107 13.81 3.53 8.55
C ILE A 107 13.14 2.83 9.74
N THR A 108 12.43 3.63 10.54
CA THR A 108 11.65 3.14 11.68
C THR A 108 10.15 3.19 11.43
N GLU A 109 9.74 3.89 10.38
CA GLU A 109 8.35 4.21 10.10
C GLU A 109 8.05 4.17 8.61
N ILE A 110 6.88 3.62 8.25
CA ILE A 110 6.32 3.70 6.92
C ILE A 110 5.00 4.44 7.00
N ILE A 111 4.88 5.51 6.22
CA ILE A 111 3.61 6.16 5.96
C ILE A 111 3.14 5.70 4.59
N SER A 112 1.94 5.15 4.52
CA SER A 112 1.35 4.72 3.27
C SER A 112 0.08 5.47 2.97
N TYR A 113 -0.17 5.76 1.70
CA TYR A 113 -1.38 6.42 1.25
C TYR A 113 -2.00 5.64 0.10
N LEU A 114 -3.31 5.48 0.14
CA LEU A 114 -4.11 5.23 -1.04
C LEU A 114 -4.43 6.61 -1.63
N LYS A 115 -3.83 6.91 -2.77
CA LYS A 115 -3.87 8.22 -3.40
C LYS A 115 -4.90 8.20 -4.52
N ASP A 116 -5.91 9.01 -4.34
CA ASP A 116 -6.90 9.32 -5.36
C ASP A 116 -6.40 10.52 -6.19
N ILE A 117 -6.92 10.67 -7.42
CA ILE A 117 -6.70 11.84 -8.27
C ILE A 117 -7.24 13.11 -7.60
N ASP A 118 -8.24 12.97 -6.72
CA ASP A 118 -8.67 14.03 -5.80
C ASP A 118 -7.85 14.03 -4.49
N PRO A 119 -7.15 15.13 -4.14
CA PRO A 119 -6.37 15.22 -2.91
C PRO A 119 -7.20 15.19 -1.62
N GLU A 120 -8.51 15.46 -1.65
CA GLU A 120 -9.35 15.49 -0.43
C GLU A 120 -9.75 14.09 0.08
N THR A 121 -9.80 13.09 -0.79
CA THR A 121 -10.25 11.72 -0.48
C THR A 121 -9.10 10.78 -0.12
N SER A 122 -7.85 11.18 -0.33
CA SER A 122 -6.67 10.34 -0.04
C SER A 122 -6.62 9.90 1.43
N ARG A 123 -6.35 8.61 1.68
CA ARG A 123 -6.26 8.04 3.05
C ARG A 123 -5.04 7.18 3.25
N GLY A 124 -4.49 7.21 4.46
CA GLY A 124 -3.24 6.53 4.77
C GLY A 124 -3.17 5.84 6.11
N THR A 125 -2.13 5.03 6.28
CA THR A 125 -1.74 4.43 7.56
C THR A 125 -0.29 4.72 7.89
N LYS A 126 0.02 4.62 9.19
CA LYS A 126 1.38 4.70 9.73
C LYS A 126 1.72 3.36 10.36
N THR A 127 2.79 2.73 9.88
CA THR A 127 3.28 1.42 10.34
C THR A 127 4.68 1.58 10.91
N ASN A 128 4.87 1.17 12.16
CA ASN A 128 6.20 1.09 12.77
C ASN A 128 6.90 -0.18 12.29
N VAL A 129 8.19 -0.07 11.95
CA VAL A 129 9.01 -1.22 11.54
C VAL A 129 9.54 -1.91 12.82
N PRO A 130 9.24 -3.20 13.03
CA PRO A 130 9.68 -3.96 14.21
C PRO A 130 11.15 -4.37 14.17
#